data_AF-A0A932RQY9-F1
#
_entry.id   AF-A0A932RQY9-F1
#
_cell.length_a   1.000
_cell.length_b   1.000
_cell.length_c   1.000
_cell.angle_alpha   90.00
_cell.angle_beta   90.00
_cell.angle_gamma   90.00
#
_symmetry.space_group_name_H-M   'P 1'
#
loop_
_entity.id
_entity.type
_entity.pdbx_description
1 polymer ?
#
loop_
_entity_poly.entity_id
_entity_poly.type
_entity_poly.pdbx_seq_one_letter_code
_entity_poly.pdbx_strand_id
1 'polypeptide(L)'
;MIETEEFEGILDLAVKQLNKDVRENSNYHDPQAFEKRVLVALQETAEGRGIKISPSFHPHAFPDIIANGFGVEVKSTTKESWASVGNSVFEGMRDPSVLRLYVVFGRFGGMPAVKWGRYEERITHVRISHAPRFVLEMDRDAPLFQQMNTTYDEFSRLSSIEKMRHIRAYSRGRLKPGETMWWLEENPGEEKTLPLEVRVYMKLSGEEKKKLRAEAALLCPEIVKGSRARNKYDRAALYILTVHGVFCPQTRDLFSAGSVAGKERGGNYLLRALRNIQNEMREAALRLDGRLVEEYWGIDFPPQERIKEWLKRADRNVQSWKPSEHLFKEEQKK
;
A
#
# COMPACT_ATOMS: atom_id res chain seq x y z
N MET A 1 14.54 30.41 -23.76
CA MET A 1 13.51 29.68 -22.99
C MET A 1 12.81 30.71 -22.14
N ILE A 2 11.49 30.62 -22.02
CA ILE A 2 10.73 31.51 -21.12
C ILE A 2 11.15 31.19 -19.68
N GLU A 3 11.33 32.22 -18.87
CA GLU A 3 11.70 32.05 -17.46
C GLU A 3 10.52 31.49 -16.67
N THR A 4 10.84 30.64 -15.70
CA THR A 4 9.84 30.02 -14.81
C THR A 4 8.91 31.05 -14.18
N GLU A 5 9.49 32.15 -13.72
CA GLU A 5 8.83 33.24 -13.01
C GLU A 5 7.82 33.96 -13.92
N GLU A 6 8.12 34.04 -15.22
CA GLU A 6 7.20 34.64 -16.19
C GLU A 6 5.94 33.79 -16.36
N PHE A 7 6.11 32.46 -16.46
CA PHE A 7 4.97 31.55 -16.56
C PHE A 7 4.16 31.46 -15.26
N GLU A 8 4.83 31.47 -14.11
CA GLU A 8 4.17 31.54 -12.79
C GLU A 8 3.37 32.85 -12.64
N GLY A 9 3.87 33.97 -13.17
CA GLY A 9 3.11 35.23 -13.25
C GLY A 9 1.85 35.14 -14.12
N ILE A 10 1.87 34.36 -15.20
CA ILE A 10 0.68 34.09 -16.04
C ILE A 10 -0.32 33.24 -15.26
N LEU A 11 0.14 32.21 -14.55
CA LEU A 11 -0.71 31.39 -13.69
C LEU A 11 -1.40 32.22 -12.60
N ASP A 12 -0.69 33.17 -11.98
CA ASP A 12 -1.26 34.09 -10.99
C ASP A 12 -2.38 34.94 -11.58
N LEU A 13 -2.18 35.50 -12.78
CA LEU A 13 -3.21 36.30 -13.47
C LEU A 13 -4.41 35.44 -13.86
N ALA A 14 -4.17 34.26 -14.43
CA ALA A 14 -5.21 33.34 -14.85
C ALA A 14 -6.04 32.87 -13.65
N VAL A 15 -5.41 32.49 -12.54
CA VAL A 15 -6.11 32.06 -11.32
C VAL A 15 -6.91 33.20 -10.69
N LYS A 16 -6.43 34.45 -10.72
CA LYS A 16 -7.23 35.61 -10.28
C LYS A 16 -8.52 35.75 -11.08
N GLN A 17 -8.44 35.62 -12.41
CA GLN A 17 -9.60 35.67 -13.30
C GLN A 17 -10.54 34.49 -13.04
N LEU A 18 -10.00 33.26 -12.99
CA LEU A 18 -10.76 32.04 -12.73
C LEU A 18 -11.50 32.09 -11.39
N ASN A 19 -10.90 32.64 -10.34
CA ASN A 19 -11.57 32.82 -9.04
C ASN A 19 -12.80 33.74 -9.14
N LYS A 20 -12.77 34.75 -10.00
CA LYS A 20 -13.93 35.60 -10.26
C LYS A 20 -15.00 34.80 -11.01
N ASP A 21 -14.62 34.12 -12.08
CA ASP A 21 -15.55 33.40 -12.95
C ASP A 21 -16.29 32.27 -12.22
N VAL A 22 -15.58 31.46 -11.42
CA VAL A 22 -16.19 30.32 -10.70
C VAL A 22 -17.11 30.77 -9.56
N ARG A 23 -17.03 32.03 -9.14
CA ARG A 23 -17.93 32.64 -8.13
C ARG A 23 -19.14 33.29 -8.78
N GLU A 24 -18.97 33.87 -9.97
CA GLU A 24 -20.04 34.52 -10.72
C GLU A 24 -20.90 33.53 -11.50
N ASN A 25 -20.31 32.41 -11.97
CA ASN A 25 -20.99 31.44 -12.82
C ASN A 25 -20.70 29.99 -12.40
N SER A 26 -21.73 29.33 -11.86
CA SER A 26 -21.65 27.92 -11.45
C SER A 26 -21.54 26.93 -12.62
N ASN A 27 -21.73 27.36 -13.87
CA ASN A 27 -21.50 26.49 -15.04
C ASN A 27 -20.03 26.05 -15.14
N TYR A 28 -19.09 26.82 -14.57
CA TYR A 28 -17.69 26.43 -14.49
C TYR A 28 -17.40 25.42 -13.37
N HIS A 29 -18.42 24.94 -12.63
CA HIS A 29 -18.24 23.88 -11.64
C HIS A 29 -18.22 22.48 -12.26
N ASP A 30 -18.67 22.35 -13.51
CA ASP A 30 -18.48 21.14 -14.31
C ASP A 30 -17.00 20.97 -14.69
N PRO A 31 -16.40 19.77 -14.53
CA PRO A 31 -14.99 19.55 -14.83
C PRO A 31 -14.57 19.90 -16.27
N GLN A 32 -15.39 19.58 -17.27
CA GLN A 32 -15.03 19.86 -18.67
C GLN A 32 -15.17 21.34 -18.99
N ALA A 33 -16.21 21.99 -18.45
CA ALA A 33 -16.37 23.44 -18.57
C ALA A 33 -15.21 24.18 -17.87
N PHE A 34 -14.78 23.71 -16.71
CA PHE A 34 -13.65 24.28 -15.98
C PHE A 34 -12.34 24.15 -16.76
N GLU A 35 -12.02 22.97 -17.27
CA GLU A 35 -10.80 22.73 -18.07
C GLU A 35 -10.72 23.66 -19.29
N LYS A 36 -11.83 23.77 -20.05
CA LYS A 36 -11.92 24.71 -21.18
C LYS A 36 -11.72 26.15 -20.72
N ARG A 37 -12.29 26.53 -19.57
CA ARG A 37 -12.15 27.88 -19.05
C ARG A 37 -10.72 28.19 -18.60
N VAL A 38 -10.02 27.22 -17.99
CA VAL A 38 -8.59 27.33 -17.64
C VAL A 38 -7.75 27.55 -18.90
N LEU A 39 -7.99 26.77 -19.96
CA LEU A 39 -7.29 26.96 -21.23
C LEU A 39 -7.47 28.38 -21.78
N VAL A 40 -8.71 28.88 -21.82
CA VAL A 40 -9.00 30.24 -22.29
C VAL A 40 -8.35 31.31 -21.40
N ALA A 41 -8.43 31.16 -20.07
CA ALA A 41 -7.81 32.11 -19.14
C ALA A 41 -6.29 32.19 -19.33
N LEU A 42 -5.65 31.06 -19.56
CA LEU A 42 -4.22 31.00 -19.86
C LEU A 42 -3.90 31.68 -21.19
N GLN A 43 -4.70 31.44 -22.24
CA GLN A 43 -4.52 32.07 -23.54
C GLN A 43 -4.67 33.60 -23.48
N GLU A 44 -5.71 34.09 -22.78
CA GLU A 44 -5.97 35.53 -22.57
C GLU A 44 -4.81 36.20 -21.82
N THR A 45 -4.31 35.55 -20.77
CA THR A 45 -3.24 36.13 -19.92
C THR A 45 -1.84 36.02 -20.53
N ALA A 46 -1.66 35.08 -21.47
CA ALA A 46 -0.43 34.90 -22.23
C ALA A 46 -0.38 35.71 -23.55
N GLU A 47 -1.46 36.40 -23.91
CA GLU A 47 -1.53 37.20 -25.13
C GLU A 47 -0.40 38.25 -25.15
N GLY A 48 0.30 38.36 -26.29
CA GLY A 48 1.44 39.26 -26.46
C GLY A 48 2.75 38.81 -25.80
N ARG A 49 2.79 37.67 -25.08
CA ARG A 49 4.00 37.14 -24.41
C ARG A 49 4.75 36.07 -25.22
N GLY A 50 4.27 35.73 -26.41
CA GLY A 50 4.91 34.73 -27.28
C GLY A 50 4.83 33.29 -26.77
N ILE A 51 3.97 33.01 -25.79
CA ILE A 51 3.74 31.65 -25.27
C ILE A 51 2.61 30.99 -26.05
N LYS A 52 2.88 29.86 -26.68
CA LYS A 52 1.84 29.09 -27.38
C LYS A 52 1.19 28.14 -26.40
N ILE A 53 -0.08 28.37 -26.09
CA ILE A 53 -0.87 27.55 -25.18
C ILE A 53 -1.91 26.74 -25.97
N SER A 54 -1.86 25.43 -25.83
CA SER A 54 -2.73 24.49 -26.53
C SER A 54 -3.17 23.34 -25.63
N PRO A 55 -4.33 22.71 -25.91
CA PRO A 55 -4.67 21.44 -25.28
C PRO A 55 -3.62 20.37 -25.63
N SER A 56 -3.55 19.34 -24.79
CA SER A 56 -2.68 18.19 -25.01
C SER A 56 -3.06 17.40 -26.27
N PHE A 57 -2.14 16.56 -26.74
CA PHE A 57 -2.30 15.80 -27.99
C PHE A 57 -3.41 14.74 -27.92
N HIS A 58 -3.84 14.33 -26.73
CA HIS A 58 -4.89 13.34 -26.52
C HIS A 58 -5.68 13.62 -25.23
N PRO A 59 -6.99 13.31 -25.15
CA PRO A 59 -7.79 13.41 -23.92
C PRO A 59 -7.34 12.57 -22.71
N HIS A 60 -6.28 11.77 -22.87
CA HIS A 60 -5.70 10.93 -21.83
C HIS A 60 -4.20 11.21 -21.66
N ALA A 61 -3.68 12.18 -22.40
CA ALA A 61 -2.31 12.63 -22.27
C ALA A 61 -2.15 13.37 -20.93
N PHE A 62 -0.93 13.32 -20.40
CA PHE A 62 -0.55 14.05 -19.21
C PHE A 62 0.55 15.05 -19.57
N PRO A 63 0.38 16.35 -19.32
CA PRO A 63 -0.75 17.06 -18.70
C PRO A 63 -1.85 17.44 -19.70
N ASP A 64 -2.96 18.01 -19.20
CA ASP A 64 -4.13 18.46 -19.99
C ASP A 64 -3.81 19.63 -20.94
N ILE A 65 -2.95 20.57 -20.52
CA ILE A 65 -2.61 21.79 -21.27
C ILE A 65 -1.08 21.91 -21.39
N ILE A 66 -0.59 22.30 -22.57
CA ILE A 66 0.84 22.47 -22.87
C ILE A 66 1.12 23.93 -23.24
N ALA A 67 2.22 24.46 -22.72
CA ALA A 67 2.68 25.83 -22.96
C ALA A 67 4.21 25.91 -23.05
N ASN A 68 4.79 25.85 -24.26
CA ASN A 68 6.23 26.02 -24.53
C ASN A 68 7.19 25.32 -23.50
N GLY A 69 6.97 24.05 -23.21
CA GLY A 69 7.78 23.27 -22.27
C GLY A 69 7.27 23.28 -20.82
N PHE A 70 6.27 24.09 -20.53
CA PHE A 70 5.45 24.00 -19.32
C PHE A 70 4.19 23.18 -19.60
N GLY A 71 3.67 22.58 -18.55
CA GLY A 71 2.47 21.78 -18.59
C GLY A 71 1.55 22.07 -17.42
N VAL A 72 0.24 22.13 -17.67
CA VAL A 72 -0.76 22.43 -16.65
C VAL A 72 -1.78 21.30 -16.61
N GLU A 73 -1.82 20.59 -15.49
CA GLU A 73 -2.84 19.62 -15.14
C GLU A 73 -4.02 20.34 -14.50
N VAL A 74 -5.24 20.09 -14.99
CA VAL A 74 -6.45 20.67 -14.43
C VAL A 74 -7.15 19.65 -13.54
N LYS A 75 -7.46 20.07 -12.31
CA LYS A 75 -8.27 19.29 -11.38
C LYS A 75 -9.42 20.12 -10.84
N SER A 76 -10.53 19.46 -10.56
CA SER A 76 -11.67 20.10 -9.89
C SER A 76 -12.37 19.17 -8.93
N THR A 77 -13.07 19.74 -7.96
CA THR A 77 -13.87 19.00 -6.99
C THR A 77 -15.07 19.83 -6.53
N THR A 78 -16.21 19.17 -6.36
CA THR A 78 -17.41 19.75 -5.77
C THR A 78 -17.40 19.67 -4.24
N LYS A 79 -16.40 19.02 -3.65
CA LYS A 79 -16.21 18.92 -2.20
C LYS A 79 -15.44 20.12 -1.67
N GLU A 80 -15.62 20.43 -0.39
CA GLU A 80 -14.78 21.39 0.32
C GLU A 80 -13.45 20.73 0.73
N SER A 81 -12.61 20.42 -0.24
CA SER A 81 -11.30 19.80 -0.02
C SER A 81 -10.33 20.19 -1.12
N TRP A 82 -9.07 20.40 -0.76
CA TRP A 82 -7.96 20.61 -1.69
C TRP A 82 -7.18 19.32 -1.97
N ALA A 83 -7.67 18.17 -1.50
CA ALA A 83 -7.18 16.85 -1.85
C ALA A 83 -7.82 16.33 -3.14
N SER A 84 -7.01 15.80 -4.05
CA SER A 84 -7.50 15.02 -5.19
C SER A 84 -6.57 13.87 -5.54
N VAL A 85 -7.14 12.85 -6.20
CA VAL A 85 -6.35 11.79 -6.82
C VAL A 85 -5.77 12.36 -8.12
N GLY A 86 -4.45 12.41 -8.19
CA GLY A 86 -3.70 12.83 -9.37
C GLY A 86 -3.48 11.68 -10.36
N ASN A 87 -2.43 11.81 -11.15
CA ASN A 87 -2.14 10.86 -12.23
C ASN A 87 -1.52 9.55 -11.74
N SER A 88 -1.52 8.58 -12.66
CA SER A 88 -0.80 7.31 -12.49
C SER A 88 0.68 7.60 -12.25
N VAL A 89 1.27 6.91 -11.27
CA VAL A 89 2.72 7.02 -11.00
C VAL A 89 3.58 6.62 -12.19
N PHE A 90 3.03 5.83 -13.11
CA PHE A 90 3.72 5.39 -14.31
C PHE A 90 3.79 6.47 -15.40
N GLU A 91 2.83 7.41 -15.42
CA GLU A 91 2.79 8.52 -16.38
C GLU A 91 2.85 8.07 -17.85
N GLY A 92 2.15 6.98 -18.20
CA GLY A 92 2.32 6.28 -19.47
C GLY A 92 2.03 7.09 -20.76
N MET A 93 1.26 8.17 -20.68
CA MET A 93 1.00 9.09 -21.81
C MET A 93 1.50 10.51 -21.51
N ARG A 94 2.65 10.63 -20.86
CA ARG A 94 3.27 11.92 -20.60
C ARG A 94 3.80 12.55 -21.88
N ASP A 95 3.49 13.82 -22.10
CA ASP A 95 4.09 14.59 -23.19
C ASP A 95 5.58 14.86 -22.90
N PRO A 96 6.51 14.39 -23.76
CA PRO A 96 7.94 14.53 -23.52
C PRO A 96 8.45 15.97 -23.69
N SER A 97 7.68 16.85 -24.32
CA SER A 97 8.05 18.27 -24.45
C SER A 97 7.91 19.03 -23.13
N VAL A 98 7.17 18.49 -22.15
CA VAL A 98 6.90 19.15 -20.87
C VAL A 98 8.03 18.87 -19.87
N LEU A 99 8.79 19.93 -19.58
CA LEU A 99 9.89 19.93 -18.63
C LEU A 99 9.42 20.24 -17.20
N ARG A 100 8.39 21.07 -17.06
CA ARG A 100 7.89 21.55 -15.75
C ARG A 100 6.38 21.45 -15.71
N LEU A 101 5.87 20.91 -14.60
CA LEU A 101 4.46 20.60 -14.43
C LEU A 101 3.86 21.44 -13.31
N TYR A 102 2.68 21.96 -13.59
CA TYR A 102 1.85 22.70 -12.65
C TYR A 102 0.48 22.04 -12.54
N VAL A 103 -0.18 22.23 -11.42
CA VAL A 103 -1.58 21.87 -11.25
C VAL A 103 -2.40 23.15 -11.04
N VAL A 104 -3.51 23.28 -11.76
CA VAL A 104 -4.57 24.26 -11.49
C VAL A 104 -5.75 23.49 -10.91
N PHE A 105 -6.12 23.81 -9.67
CA PHE A 105 -7.16 23.12 -8.93
C PHE A 105 -8.33 24.07 -8.63
N GLY A 106 -9.53 23.76 -9.12
CA GLY A 106 -10.79 24.36 -8.70
C GLY A 106 -11.49 23.59 -7.56
N ARG A 107 -11.70 24.24 -6.41
CA ARG A 107 -12.53 23.73 -5.32
C ARG A 107 -13.87 24.46 -5.32
N PHE A 108 -14.95 23.75 -5.55
CA PHE A 108 -16.30 24.32 -5.69
C PHE A 108 -17.24 24.01 -4.52
N GLY A 109 -16.83 23.13 -3.60
CA GLY A 109 -17.56 22.95 -2.34
C GLY A 109 -17.26 24.07 -1.35
N GLY A 110 -18.28 24.58 -0.66
CA GLY A 110 -18.17 25.76 0.19
C GLY A 110 -18.10 27.03 -0.65
N MET A 111 -17.11 27.90 -0.39
CA MET A 111 -16.84 29.07 -1.23
C MET A 111 -15.95 28.69 -2.42
N PRO A 112 -16.42 28.81 -3.68
CA PRO A 112 -15.62 28.48 -4.86
C PRO A 112 -14.30 29.25 -4.91
N ALA A 113 -13.23 28.50 -5.13
CA ALA A 113 -11.88 29.04 -5.22
C ALA A 113 -11.03 28.21 -6.17
N VAL A 114 -10.04 28.86 -6.78
CA VAL A 114 -9.06 28.23 -7.67
C VAL A 114 -7.67 28.54 -7.15
N LYS A 115 -6.77 27.55 -7.18
CA LYS A 115 -5.35 27.69 -6.80
C LYS A 115 -4.48 27.03 -7.86
N TRP A 116 -3.22 27.45 -7.95
CA TRP A 116 -2.20 26.74 -8.70
C TRP A 116 -1.02 26.36 -7.80
N GLY A 117 -0.22 25.40 -8.23
CA GLY A 117 1.03 25.04 -7.58
C GLY A 117 1.90 24.17 -8.49
N ARG A 118 3.19 24.07 -8.18
CA ARG A 118 4.10 23.12 -8.85
C ARG A 118 3.68 21.69 -8.54
N TYR A 119 3.53 20.88 -9.58
CA TYR A 119 2.90 19.55 -9.46
C TYR A 119 3.66 18.66 -8.46
N GLU A 120 4.98 18.65 -8.54
CA GLU A 120 5.89 17.89 -7.68
C GLU A 120 5.81 18.27 -6.19
N GLU A 121 5.52 19.54 -5.89
CA GLU A 121 5.43 20.04 -4.52
C GLU A 121 4.09 19.70 -3.87
N ARG A 122 3.03 19.51 -4.67
CA ARG A 122 1.68 19.21 -4.18
C ARG A 122 1.41 17.72 -4.03
N ILE A 123 2.30 16.84 -4.50
CA ILE A 123 2.18 15.38 -4.29
C ILE A 123 2.53 15.02 -2.84
N THR A 124 1.55 14.51 -2.10
CA THR A 124 1.75 14.18 -0.67
C THR A 124 1.98 12.70 -0.40
N HIS A 125 1.30 11.81 -1.13
CA HIS A 125 1.43 10.36 -1.00
C HIS A 125 0.95 9.63 -2.25
N VAL A 126 1.19 8.32 -2.28
CA VAL A 126 0.66 7.43 -3.33
C VAL A 126 -0.49 6.63 -2.75
N ARG A 127 -1.64 6.65 -3.44
CA ARG A 127 -2.72 5.71 -3.19
C ARG A 127 -2.37 4.38 -3.87
N ILE A 128 -1.96 3.40 -3.06
CA ILE A 128 -1.53 2.10 -3.56
C ILE A 128 -2.76 1.26 -3.93
N SER A 129 -2.80 0.79 -5.18
CA SER A 129 -3.80 -0.11 -5.73
C SER A 129 -3.17 -0.88 -6.91
N HIS A 130 -3.97 -1.61 -7.70
CA HIS A 130 -3.50 -2.22 -8.97
C HIS A 130 -3.02 -1.16 -9.99
N ALA A 131 -3.51 0.09 -9.88
CA ALA A 131 -3.04 1.25 -10.64
C ALA A 131 -2.69 2.36 -9.65
N PRO A 132 -1.47 2.36 -9.08
CA PRO A 132 -1.06 3.36 -8.09
C PRO A 132 -1.12 4.77 -8.68
N ARG A 133 -1.72 5.70 -7.91
CA ARG A 133 -1.88 7.10 -8.30
C ARG A 133 -1.35 8.03 -7.24
N PHE A 134 -0.79 9.15 -7.66
CA PHE A 134 -0.42 10.23 -6.75
C PHE A 134 -1.67 10.84 -6.10
N VAL A 135 -1.51 11.39 -4.90
CA VAL A 135 -2.52 12.20 -4.23
C VAL A 135 -1.95 13.59 -4.06
N LEU A 136 -2.67 14.56 -4.62
CA LEU A 136 -2.34 15.97 -4.60
C LEU A 136 -3.08 16.65 -3.46
N GLU A 137 -2.42 17.58 -2.78
CA GLU A 137 -3.01 18.45 -1.75
C GLU A 137 -2.44 19.86 -1.91
N MET A 138 -3.30 20.87 -2.08
CA MET A 138 -2.83 22.23 -2.34
C MET A 138 -2.32 22.93 -1.07
N ASP A 139 -2.92 22.65 0.08
CA ASP A 139 -2.68 23.37 1.34
C ASP A 139 -1.63 22.73 2.25
N ARG A 140 -0.94 21.69 1.78
CA ARG A 140 0.05 20.95 2.57
C ARG A 140 1.43 20.99 1.92
N ASP A 141 2.41 21.47 2.67
CA ASP A 141 3.81 21.45 2.27
C ASP A 141 4.51 20.18 2.78
N ALA A 142 4.16 19.04 2.18
CA ALA A 142 4.80 17.76 2.48
C ALA A 142 5.04 16.96 1.19
N PRO A 143 6.06 17.33 0.40
CA PRO A 143 6.35 16.67 -0.87
C PRO A 143 6.83 15.24 -0.63
N LEU A 144 6.12 14.28 -1.22
CA LEU A 144 6.42 12.84 -1.17
C LEU A 144 7.88 12.53 -1.52
N PHE A 145 8.43 13.23 -2.50
CA PHE A 145 9.76 12.94 -3.06
C PHE A 145 10.89 13.20 -2.05
N GLN A 146 10.73 14.16 -1.15
CA GLN A 146 11.64 14.34 -0.01
C GLN A 146 11.65 13.11 0.90
N GLN A 147 10.49 12.50 1.14
CA GLN A 147 10.36 11.28 1.95
C GLN A 147 10.94 10.04 1.25
N MET A 148 10.96 10.04 -0.08
CA MET A 148 11.55 8.97 -0.90
C MET A 148 13.03 9.19 -1.23
N ASN A 149 13.64 10.28 -0.74
CA ASN A 149 15.02 10.68 -1.02
C ASN A 149 15.36 10.70 -2.52
N THR A 150 14.47 11.27 -3.34
CA THR A 150 14.64 11.43 -4.79
C THR A 150 13.95 12.73 -5.24
N THR A 151 14.14 13.15 -6.47
CA THR A 151 13.36 14.22 -7.09
C THR A 151 12.23 13.66 -7.96
N TYR A 152 11.21 14.48 -8.23
CA TYR A 152 10.14 14.08 -9.16
C TYR A 152 10.67 13.81 -10.57
N ASP A 153 11.60 14.63 -11.05
CA ASP A 153 12.21 14.50 -12.37
C ASP A 153 12.95 13.16 -12.52
N GLU A 154 13.81 12.82 -11.55
CA GLU A 154 14.49 11.52 -11.51
C GLU A 154 13.48 10.37 -11.43
N PHE A 155 12.51 10.45 -10.50
CA PHE A 155 11.50 9.41 -10.32
C PHE A 155 10.69 9.18 -11.61
N SER A 156 10.34 10.25 -12.33
CA SER A 156 9.51 10.16 -13.53
C SER A 156 10.17 9.40 -14.68
N ARG A 157 11.51 9.42 -14.74
CA ARG A 157 12.33 8.72 -15.75
C ARG A 157 12.62 7.26 -15.42
N LEU A 158 12.37 6.84 -14.18
CA LEU A 158 12.61 5.46 -13.76
C LEU A 158 11.71 4.46 -14.51
N SER A 159 12.19 3.23 -14.65
CA SER A 159 11.36 2.14 -15.15
C SER A 159 10.17 1.87 -14.22
N SER A 160 9.09 1.27 -14.72
CA SER A 160 7.92 0.89 -13.90
C SER A 160 8.31 0.02 -12.69
N ILE A 161 9.33 -0.84 -12.86
CA ILE A 161 9.85 -1.72 -11.80
C ILE A 161 10.52 -0.89 -10.69
N GLU A 162 11.35 0.08 -11.05
CA GLU A 162 12.06 0.95 -10.11
C GLU A 162 11.12 1.93 -9.41
N LYS A 163 10.16 2.53 -10.15
CA LYS A 163 9.10 3.37 -9.56
C LYS A 163 8.37 2.61 -8.45
N MET A 164 7.99 1.36 -8.72
CA MET A 164 7.35 0.51 -7.72
C MET A 164 8.26 0.18 -6.54
N ARG A 165 9.57 -0.01 -6.75
CA ARG A 165 10.53 -0.23 -5.65
C ARG A 165 10.53 0.95 -4.67
N HIS A 166 10.58 2.19 -5.16
CA HIS A 166 10.50 3.40 -4.32
C HIS A 166 9.17 3.50 -3.57
N ILE A 167 8.04 3.29 -4.27
CA ILE A 167 6.70 3.32 -3.66
C ILE A 167 6.57 2.26 -2.57
N ARG A 168 7.10 1.06 -2.81
CA ARG A 168 7.09 -0.04 -1.83
C ARG A 168 7.90 0.30 -0.59
N ALA A 169 9.13 0.79 -0.76
CA ALA A 169 9.98 1.21 0.36
C ALA A 169 9.33 2.31 1.19
N TYR A 170 8.77 3.34 0.53
CA TYR A 170 8.00 4.40 1.18
C TYR A 170 6.83 3.86 2.02
N SER A 171 6.08 2.91 1.45
CA SER A 171 4.86 2.38 2.08
C SER A 171 5.16 1.54 3.30
N ARG A 172 6.27 0.78 3.30
CA ARG A 172 6.71 -0.01 4.46
C ARG A 172 7.08 0.85 5.66
N GLY A 173 7.72 2.00 5.43
CA GLY A 173 8.07 2.93 6.50
C GLY A 173 6.86 3.46 7.29
N ARG A 174 5.64 3.31 6.74
CA ARG A 174 4.37 3.73 7.38
C ARG A 174 3.63 2.59 8.08
N LEU A 175 4.08 1.33 7.93
CA LEU A 175 3.45 0.18 8.55
C LEU A 175 3.87 0.09 10.02
N LYS A 176 2.92 -0.24 10.90
CA LYS A 176 3.23 -0.54 12.30
C LYS A 176 3.92 -1.91 12.41
N PRO A 177 4.68 -2.16 13.50
CA PRO A 177 5.22 -3.49 13.76
C PRO A 177 4.13 -4.57 13.72
N GLY A 178 4.24 -5.51 12.77
CA GLY A 178 3.28 -6.59 12.56
C GLY A 178 2.20 -6.35 11.50
N GLU A 179 2.17 -5.17 10.86
CA GLU A 179 1.33 -4.92 9.67
C GLU A 179 2.12 -5.24 8.39
N THR A 180 1.51 -6.01 7.48
CA THR A 180 2.08 -6.35 6.16
C THR A 180 1.06 -6.05 5.08
N MET A 181 1.47 -5.36 4.00
CA MET A 181 0.62 -5.17 2.83
C MET A 181 0.70 -6.40 1.91
N TRP A 182 -0.44 -7.04 1.66
CA TRP A 182 -0.51 -8.32 0.97
C TRP A 182 -0.13 -8.31 -0.52
N TRP A 183 -0.07 -7.12 -1.15
CA TRP A 183 0.31 -6.93 -2.57
C TRP A 183 1.74 -6.38 -2.76
N LEU A 184 2.48 -6.21 -1.68
CA LEU A 184 3.73 -5.44 -1.66
C LEU A 184 4.92 -6.39 -1.83
N GLU A 185 5.00 -7.03 -3.00
CA GLU A 185 6.03 -8.01 -3.33
C GLU A 185 7.44 -7.46 -3.13
N GLU A 186 8.31 -8.26 -2.52
CA GLU A 186 9.67 -7.84 -2.21
C GLU A 186 10.61 -7.91 -3.41
N ASN A 187 10.40 -8.88 -4.31
CA ASN A 187 11.34 -9.20 -5.39
C ASN A 187 10.64 -9.16 -6.75
N PRO A 188 11.09 -8.31 -7.70
CA PRO A 188 10.67 -8.42 -9.08
C PRO A 188 11.16 -9.77 -9.64
N GLY A 189 10.24 -10.73 -9.81
CA GLY A 189 10.52 -12.07 -10.33
C GLY A 189 10.06 -13.23 -9.44
N GLU A 190 9.70 -13.00 -8.18
CA GLU A 190 8.97 -14.00 -7.39
C GLU A 190 7.46 -13.78 -7.62
N GLU A 191 6.93 -14.33 -8.70
CA GLU A 191 5.48 -14.54 -8.81
C GLU A 191 5.06 -15.46 -7.66
N LYS A 192 4.69 -14.88 -6.52
CA LYS A 192 3.77 -15.57 -5.63
C LYS A 192 2.49 -15.65 -6.44
N THR A 193 2.28 -16.79 -7.11
CA THR A 193 1.01 -17.20 -7.69
C THR A 193 0.02 -17.45 -6.57
N LEU A 194 -0.29 -16.39 -5.81
CA LEU A 194 -1.46 -16.37 -4.97
C LEU A 194 -2.64 -16.58 -5.92
N PRO A 195 -3.50 -17.56 -5.66
CA PRO A 195 -4.75 -17.68 -6.40
C PRO A 195 -5.44 -16.32 -6.34
N LEU A 196 -5.79 -15.76 -7.51
CA LEU A 196 -6.55 -14.51 -7.63
C LEU A 196 -7.87 -14.56 -6.82
N GLU A 197 -8.36 -15.76 -6.54
CA GLU A 197 -9.52 -16.03 -5.70
C GLU A 197 -9.12 -16.26 -4.24
N VAL A 198 -9.60 -15.38 -3.35
CA VAL A 198 -9.49 -15.58 -1.90
C VAL A 198 -10.41 -16.71 -1.48
N ARG A 199 -9.85 -17.80 -0.96
CA ARG A 199 -10.59 -18.98 -0.50
C ARG A 199 -10.98 -18.83 0.97
N VAL A 200 -12.17 -19.28 1.35
CA VAL A 200 -12.61 -19.25 2.77
C VAL A 200 -12.12 -20.50 3.49
N TYR A 201 -11.38 -20.34 4.59
CA TYR A 201 -10.79 -21.43 5.36
C TYR A 201 -11.79 -22.55 5.70
N MET A 202 -13.04 -22.20 6.01
CA MET A 202 -14.07 -23.17 6.39
C MET A 202 -14.46 -24.13 5.26
N LYS A 203 -14.26 -23.74 4.00
CA LYS A 203 -14.56 -24.55 2.81
C LYS A 203 -13.42 -25.51 2.42
N LEU A 204 -12.26 -25.42 3.09
CA LEU A 204 -11.09 -26.25 2.78
C LEU A 204 -11.25 -27.69 3.30
N SER A 205 -10.48 -28.61 2.72
CA SER A 205 -10.42 -30.01 3.16
C SER A 205 -9.83 -30.14 4.57
N GLY A 206 -10.10 -31.25 5.24
CA GLY A 206 -9.56 -31.50 6.59
C GLY A 206 -8.03 -31.51 6.64
N GLU A 207 -7.39 -32.07 5.61
CA GLU A 207 -5.93 -32.14 5.48
C GLU A 207 -5.31 -30.76 5.26
N GLU A 208 -5.88 -29.98 4.34
CA GLU A 208 -5.42 -28.62 4.04
C GLU A 208 -5.55 -27.72 5.28
N LYS A 209 -6.65 -27.84 6.02
CA LYS A 209 -6.85 -27.15 7.30
C LYS A 209 -5.76 -27.49 8.31
N LYS A 210 -5.39 -28.77 8.47
CA LYS A 210 -4.32 -29.17 9.38
C LYS A 210 -2.96 -28.64 8.95
N LYS A 211 -2.65 -28.73 7.65
CA LYS A 211 -1.41 -28.21 7.06
C LYS A 211 -1.25 -26.70 7.33
N LEU A 212 -2.25 -25.90 6.99
CA LEU A 212 -2.22 -24.44 7.20
C LEU A 212 -2.09 -24.07 8.68
N ARG A 213 -2.80 -24.79 9.57
CA ARG A 213 -2.68 -24.59 11.01
C ARG A 213 -1.29 -24.91 11.52
N ALA A 214 -0.68 -25.99 11.04
CA ALA A 214 0.66 -26.40 11.45
C ALA A 214 1.73 -25.40 11.01
N GLU A 215 1.69 -24.95 9.76
CA GLU A 215 2.59 -23.92 9.25
C GLU A 215 2.44 -22.61 10.03
N ALA A 216 1.20 -22.15 10.23
CA ALA A 216 0.93 -20.94 11.00
C ALA A 216 1.37 -21.05 12.46
N ALA A 217 1.15 -22.21 13.10
CA ALA A 217 1.60 -22.46 14.46
C ALA A 217 3.13 -22.48 14.59
N LEU A 218 3.80 -23.06 13.59
CA LEU A 218 5.26 -23.09 13.53
C LEU A 218 5.82 -21.68 13.35
N LEU A 219 5.33 -20.89 12.39
CA LEU A 219 5.89 -19.56 12.14
C LEU A 219 5.57 -18.56 13.26
N CYS A 220 4.46 -18.73 13.97
CA CYS A 220 3.97 -17.78 14.97
C CYS A 220 3.94 -18.41 16.39
N PRO A 221 5.07 -18.58 17.09
CA PRO A 221 5.08 -19.13 18.44
C PRO A 221 4.27 -18.30 19.45
N GLU A 222 4.00 -17.02 19.20
CA GLU A 222 3.18 -16.17 20.06
C GLU A 222 1.74 -16.67 20.27
N ILE A 223 1.23 -17.61 19.46
CA ILE A 223 -0.09 -18.21 19.67
C ILE A 223 -0.21 -18.85 21.06
N VAL A 224 0.91 -19.22 21.68
CA VAL A 224 0.95 -19.83 23.02
C VAL A 224 0.82 -18.84 24.17
N LYS A 225 0.87 -17.52 23.91
CA LYS A 225 0.64 -16.48 24.92
C LYS A 225 -0.68 -16.67 25.65
N GLY A 226 -0.77 -16.15 26.88
CA GLY A 226 -1.98 -16.25 27.72
C GLY A 226 -3.24 -15.68 27.04
N SER A 227 -4.42 -16.09 27.50
CA SER A 227 -5.71 -15.66 26.95
C SER A 227 -5.94 -14.14 26.98
N ARG A 228 -5.24 -13.42 27.88
CA ARG A 228 -5.27 -11.96 27.99
C ARG A 228 -4.44 -11.23 26.92
N ALA A 229 -3.54 -11.92 26.23
CA ALA A 229 -2.76 -11.34 25.15
C ALA A 229 -3.67 -11.12 23.93
N ARG A 230 -4.07 -9.85 23.75
CA ARG A 230 -4.78 -9.41 22.55
C ARG A 230 -3.86 -9.63 21.34
N ASN A 231 -4.44 -9.98 20.20
CA ASN A 231 -3.75 -10.03 18.89
C ASN A 231 -2.72 -11.16 18.70
N LYS A 232 -2.63 -12.14 19.61
CA LYS A 232 -1.64 -13.24 19.51
C LYS A 232 -1.85 -14.19 18.33
N TYR A 233 -2.97 -14.07 17.61
CA TYR A 233 -3.30 -14.86 16.43
C TYR A 233 -3.17 -14.05 15.12
N ASP A 234 -2.87 -12.76 15.18
CA ASP A 234 -2.95 -11.87 14.02
C ASP A 234 -1.89 -12.23 12.98
N ARG A 235 -0.67 -12.53 13.40
CA ARG A 235 0.41 -12.99 12.49
C ARG A 235 0.09 -14.34 11.85
N ALA A 236 -0.53 -15.25 12.59
CA ALA A 236 -1.02 -16.52 12.05
C ALA A 236 -2.15 -16.30 11.03
N ALA A 237 -3.06 -15.36 11.28
CA ALA A 237 -4.13 -15.00 10.36
C ALA A 237 -3.57 -14.38 9.07
N LEU A 238 -2.63 -13.43 9.22
CA LEU A 238 -1.96 -12.77 8.11
C LEU A 238 -1.20 -13.78 7.26
N TYR A 239 -0.42 -14.68 7.86
CA TYR A 239 0.27 -15.74 7.14
C TYR A 239 -0.68 -16.55 6.23
N ILE A 240 -1.79 -17.04 6.79
CA ILE A 240 -2.75 -17.85 6.04
C ILE A 240 -3.37 -17.04 4.88
N LEU A 241 -3.60 -15.74 5.08
CA LEU A 241 -4.14 -14.87 4.04
C LEU A 241 -3.10 -14.51 2.97
N THR A 242 -1.91 -14.07 3.36
CA THR A 242 -0.92 -13.48 2.44
C THR A 242 -0.05 -14.51 1.75
N VAL A 243 0.12 -15.71 2.33
CA VAL A 243 0.93 -16.78 1.72
C VAL A 243 0.06 -17.78 0.97
N HIS A 244 -1.16 -18.03 1.45
CA HIS A 244 -2.04 -19.05 0.85
C HIS A 244 -3.30 -18.48 0.19
N GLY A 245 -3.55 -17.18 0.26
CA GLY A 245 -4.78 -16.57 -0.26
C GLY A 245 -6.03 -17.04 0.47
N VAL A 246 -5.91 -17.49 1.73
CA VAL A 246 -7.01 -18.07 2.49
C VAL A 246 -7.48 -17.10 3.57
N PHE A 247 -8.75 -16.69 3.48
CA PHE A 247 -9.37 -15.87 4.51
C PHE A 247 -9.87 -16.73 5.68
N CYS A 248 -9.42 -16.38 6.89
CA CYS A 248 -9.82 -17.04 8.13
C CYS A 248 -10.58 -16.07 9.05
N PRO A 249 -11.93 -16.09 9.07
CA PRO A 249 -12.70 -15.19 9.92
C PRO A 249 -12.61 -15.51 11.42
N GLN A 250 -12.18 -16.73 11.78
CA GLN A 250 -12.22 -17.24 13.16
C GLN A 250 -10.85 -17.77 13.61
N THR A 251 -9.76 -17.05 13.33
CA THR A 251 -8.38 -17.53 13.57
C THR A 251 -8.13 -18.04 14.99
N ARG A 252 -8.73 -17.42 16.02
CA ARG A 252 -8.61 -17.92 17.41
C ARG A 252 -9.05 -19.38 17.54
N ASP A 253 -10.19 -19.71 16.93
CA ASP A 253 -10.82 -21.01 17.09
C ASP A 253 -10.03 -22.13 16.40
N LEU A 254 -9.19 -21.77 15.42
CA LEU A 254 -8.23 -22.70 14.80
C LEU A 254 -7.19 -23.21 15.81
N PHE A 255 -6.93 -22.52 16.91
CA PHE A 255 -5.88 -22.92 17.85
C PHE A 255 -6.41 -23.25 19.24
N SER A 256 -7.62 -22.82 19.60
CA SER A 256 -8.13 -23.00 20.97
C SER A 256 -9.57 -23.51 21.07
N ALA A 257 -10.27 -23.80 19.96
CA ALA A 257 -11.63 -24.33 20.03
C ALA A 257 -11.67 -25.82 20.42
N GLY A 258 -12.79 -26.26 20.96
CA GLY A 258 -13.01 -27.69 21.26
C GLY A 258 -12.95 -28.58 20.03
N SER A 259 -13.42 -28.09 18.87
CA SER A 259 -13.36 -28.84 17.61
C SER A 259 -11.94 -29.22 17.18
N VAL A 260 -10.94 -28.43 17.58
CA VAL A 260 -9.53 -28.69 17.26
C VAL A 260 -8.75 -29.33 18.41
N ALA A 261 -9.22 -29.18 19.65
CA ALA A 261 -8.62 -29.77 20.84
C ALA A 261 -9.10 -31.20 21.13
N GLY A 262 -10.21 -31.64 20.52
CA GLY A 262 -10.80 -32.97 20.71
C GLY A 262 -12.06 -32.96 21.57
N LYS A 263 -12.69 -34.14 21.74
CA LYS A 263 -14.01 -34.29 22.38
C LYS A 263 -14.00 -34.08 23.91
N GLU A 264 -12.84 -34.20 24.54
CA GLU A 264 -12.68 -34.08 26.00
C GLU A 264 -12.89 -32.63 26.49
N ARG A 265 -13.73 -32.45 27.51
CA ARG A 265 -14.01 -31.14 28.11
C ARG A 265 -13.02 -30.82 29.24
N GLY A 266 -12.62 -29.55 29.34
CA GLY A 266 -11.69 -29.06 30.38
C GLY A 266 -10.21 -29.15 29.98
N GLY A 267 -9.34 -28.50 30.76
CA GLY A 267 -7.89 -28.50 30.55
C GLY A 267 -7.38 -27.47 29.52
N ASN A 268 -6.14 -27.65 29.06
CA ASN A 268 -5.47 -26.73 28.13
C ASN A 268 -5.81 -27.09 26.67
N TYR A 269 -6.81 -26.40 26.11
CA TYR A 269 -7.28 -26.64 24.73
C TYR A 269 -6.21 -26.34 23.69
N LEU A 270 -5.40 -25.31 23.92
CA LEU A 270 -4.31 -24.93 23.02
C LEU A 270 -3.24 -26.03 22.96
N LEU A 271 -2.80 -26.54 24.12
CA LEU A 271 -1.85 -27.65 24.18
C LEU A 271 -2.36 -28.86 23.38
N ARG A 272 -3.62 -29.23 23.56
CA ARG A 272 -4.22 -30.36 22.83
C ARG A 272 -4.33 -30.09 21.34
N ALA A 273 -4.74 -28.88 20.95
CA ALA A 273 -4.81 -28.47 19.56
C ALA A 273 -3.45 -28.51 18.87
N LEU A 274 -2.38 -28.13 19.57
CA LEU A 274 -0.99 -28.25 19.09
C LEU A 274 -0.53 -29.71 19.03
N ARG A 275 -0.85 -30.52 20.05
CA ARG A 275 -0.55 -31.96 20.05
C ARG A 275 -1.10 -32.67 18.82
N ASN A 276 -2.32 -32.30 18.42
CA ASN A 276 -3.03 -32.88 17.28
C ASN A 276 -2.42 -32.54 15.91
N ILE A 277 -1.49 -31.57 15.85
CA ILE A 277 -0.84 -31.15 14.61
C ILE A 277 0.69 -31.23 14.69
N GLN A 278 1.25 -31.94 15.68
CA GLN A 278 2.71 -32.03 15.86
C GLN A 278 3.42 -32.65 14.65
N ASN A 279 2.81 -33.66 14.03
CA ASN A 279 3.41 -34.32 12.87
C ASN A 279 3.44 -33.36 11.68
N GLU A 280 2.35 -32.67 11.43
CA GLU A 280 2.24 -31.66 10.38
C GLU A 280 3.17 -30.46 10.65
N MET A 281 3.42 -30.10 11.92
CA MET A 281 4.39 -29.07 12.28
C MET A 281 5.83 -29.51 11.97
N ARG A 282 6.17 -30.78 12.18
CA ARG A 282 7.48 -31.33 11.78
C ARG A 282 7.66 -31.31 10.27
N GLU A 283 6.63 -31.73 9.54
CA GLU A 283 6.64 -31.67 8.07
C GLU A 283 6.78 -30.23 7.58
N ALA A 284 6.08 -29.28 8.21
CA ALA A 284 6.23 -27.86 7.90
C ALA A 284 7.66 -27.35 8.20
N ALA A 285 8.26 -27.76 9.31
CA ALA A 285 9.63 -27.37 9.65
C ALA A 285 10.64 -27.83 8.60
N LEU A 286 10.44 -29.01 8.02
CA LEU A 286 11.28 -29.54 6.95
C LEU A 286 11.03 -28.89 5.59
N ARG A 287 9.77 -28.55 5.29
CA ARG A 287 9.34 -28.11 3.95
C ARG A 287 9.39 -26.60 3.72
N LEU A 288 9.17 -25.78 4.74
CA LEU A 288 9.07 -24.32 4.54
C LEU A 288 10.42 -23.74 4.08
N ASP A 289 10.36 -22.75 3.18
CA ASP A 289 11.54 -22.05 2.67
C ASP A 289 12.25 -21.26 3.80
N GLY A 290 13.59 -21.28 3.80
CA GLY A 290 14.39 -20.55 4.78
C GLY A 290 14.15 -19.03 4.79
N ARG A 291 13.88 -18.43 3.63
CA ARG A 291 13.54 -17.00 3.52
C ARG A 291 12.25 -16.65 4.26
N LEU A 292 11.24 -17.52 4.15
CA LEU A 292 9.98 -17.35 4.86
C LEU A 292 10.16 -17.52 6.38
N VAL A 293 11.05 -18.42 6.81
CA VAL A 293 11.40 -18.56 8.22
C VAL A 293 12.13 -17.31 8.72
N GLU A 294 13.10 -16.80 7.97
CA GLU A 294 13.81 -15.56 8.26
C GLU A 294 12.86 -14.36 8.37
N GLU A 295 11.90 -14.23 7.46
CA GLU A 295 10.87 -13.18 7.51
C GLU A 295 10.09 -13.21 8.84
N TYR A 296 9.72 -14.40 9.33
CA TYR A 296 8.89 -14.54 10.53
C TYR A 296 9.70 -14.53 11.83
N TRP A 297 10.93 -15.02 11.79
CA TRP A 297 11.76 -15.26 12.98
C TRP A 297 12.93 -14.29 13.13
N GLY A 298 13.22 -13.51 12.10
CA GLY A 298 14.37 -12.59 11.99
C GLY A 298 15.69 -13.27 11.62
N ILE A 299 15.71 -14.60 11.52
CA ILE A 299 16.87 -15.43 11.21
C ILE A 299 16.37 -16.82 10.76
N ASP A 300 17.00 -17.40 9.74
CA ASP A 300 16.73 -18.78 9.33
C ASP A 300 17.47 -19.78 10.23
N PHE A 301 16.92 -20.98 10.35
CA PHE A 301 17.54 -22.11 11.02
C PHE A 301 17.51 -23.34 10.12
N PRO A 302 18.50 -24.24 10.21
CA PRO A 302 18.46 -25.52 9.53
C PRO A 302 17.13 -26.24 9.78
N PRO A 303 16.51 -26.88 8.78
CA PRO A 303 15.19 -27.49 8.92
C PRO A 303 15.05 -28.44 10.12
N GLN A 304 16.13 -29.14 10.50
CA GLN A 304 16.12 -30.06 11.64
C GLN A 304 16.12 -29.34 13.00
N GLU A 305 16.53 -28.08 13.07
CA GLU A 305 16.63 -27.30 14.31
C GLU A 305 15.40 -26.44 14.59
N ARG A 306 14.56 -26.19 13.57
CA ARG A 306 13.41 -25.29 13.66
C ARG A 306 12.43 -25.66 14.77
N ILE A 307 12.16 -26.95 15.03
CA ILE A 307 11.27 -27.37 16.13
C ILE A 307 11.89 -27.05 17.51
N LYS A 308 13.20 -27.28 17.68
CA LYS A 308 13.91 -26.94 18.92
C LYS A 308 13.87 -25.43 19.16
N GLU A 309 14.11 -24.65 18.12
CA GLU A 309 14.05 -23.19 18.21
C GLU A 309 12.63 -22.69 18.48
N TRP A 310 11.63 -23.29 17.82
CA TRP A 310 10.22 -22.99 18.07
C TRP A 310 9.86 -23.21 19.54
N LEU A 311 10.30 -24.33 20.15
CA LEU A 311 10.10 -24.60 21.58
C LEU A 311 10.71 -23.51 22.46
N LYS A 312 11.95 -23.08 22.21
CA LYS A 312 12.59 -22.00 22.97
C LYS A 312 11.79 -20.69 22.88
N ARG A 313 11.30 -20.36 21.68
CA ARG A 313 10.48 -19.16 21.44
C ARG A 313 9.11 -19.29 22.09
N ALA A 314 8.48 -20.44 22.00
CA ALA A 314 7.18 -20.72 22.61
C ALA A 314 7.28 -20.64 24.14
N ASP A 315 8.28 -21.26 24.76
CA ASP A 315 8.48 -21.22 26.22
C ASP A 315 8.66 -19.80 26.75
N ARG A 316 9.37 -18.92 26.01
CA ARG A 316 9.50 -17.50 26.36
C ARG A 316 8.16 -16.74 26.33
N ASN A 317 7.20 -17.22 25.56
CA ASN A 317 5.91 -16.57 25.36
C ASN A 317 4.83 -17.04 26.35
N VAL A 318 5.01 -18.18 27.02
CA VAL A 318 4.02 -18.73 27.95
C VAL A 318 4.39 -18.42 29.41
N GLN A 319 3.39 -18.03 30.20
CA GLN A 319 3.55 -17.79 31.64
C GLN A 319 3.01 -18.92 32.52
N SER A 320 2.02 -19.70 32.05
CA SER A 320 1.26 -20.64 32.88
C SER A 320 1.61 -22.12 32.68
N TRP A 321 2.36 -22.47 31.64
CA TRP A 321 2.82 -23.83 31.33
C TRP A 321 4.06 -23.75 30.41
N LYS A 322 4.78 -24.85 30.21
CA LYS A 322 5.93 -24.87 29.27
C LYS A 322 5.66 -25.79 28.08
N PRO A 323 5.53 -25.24 26.86
CA PRO A 323 5.49 -26.02 25.62
C PRO A 323 6.50 -27.18 25.55
N SER A 324 7.76 -26.96 25.91
CA SER A 324 8.81 -28.00 25.91
C SER A 324 8.52 -29.20 26.81
N GLU A 325 7.87 -29.02 27.96
CA GLU A 325 7.54 -30.12 28.89
C GLU A 325 6.49 -31.08 28.32
N HIS A 326 5.73 -30.64 27.30
CA HIS A 326 4.51 -31.31 26.86
C HIS A 326 4.44 -31.64 25.36
N LEU A 327 5.27 -31.01 24.53
CA LEU A 327 5.30 -31.12 23.06
C LEU A 327 6.69 -31.52 22.58
N PHE A 328 6.77 -32.21 21.43
CA PHE A 328 8.02 -32.49 20.71
C PHE A 328 9.13 -33.10 21.61
N LYS A 329 8.78 -34.13 22.39
CA LYS A 329 9.70 -34.76 23.36
C LYS A 329 10.85 -35.52 22.71
N GLU A 330 10.71 -35.94 21.45
CA GLU A 330 11.74 -36.70 20.73
C GLU A 330 12.86 -35.79 20.26
N GLU A 331 12.51 -34.58 19.82
CA GLU A 331 13.42 -33.56 19.33
C GLU A 331 14.28 -32.97 20.45
N GLN A 332 13.87 -33.11 21.71
CA GLN A 332 14.60 -32.62 22.88
C GLN A 332 15.62 -33.62 23.44
N LYS A 333 15.57 -34.88 23.01
CA LYS A 333 16.49 -35.96 23.47
C LYS A 333 17.78 -36.04 22.65
N LYS A 334 17.90 -35.24 21.59
CA LYS A 334 19.09 -35.03 20.76
C LYS A 334 19.60 -33.63 20.99
#